data_AF-A0A3D3AI62-F1
#
_entry.id   AF-A0A3D3AI62-F1
#
_cell.length_a   1.000
_cell.length_b   1.000
_cell.length_c   1.000
_cell.angle_alpha   90.00
_cell.angle_beta   90.00
_cell.angle_gamma   90.00
#
_symmetry.space_group_name_H-M   'P 1'
#
loop_
_entity.id
_entity.type
_entity.pdbx_description
1 polymer ?
#
loop_
_entity_poly.entity_id
_entity_poly.type
_entity_poly.pdbx_seq_one_letter_code
_entity_poly.pdbx_strand_id
1 'polypeptide(L)'
;METTLVKSLYRDSQNYEGKEILISGWVRTIRSSKAFGFIELNDGSFFKNVQIVFDEKIKNFKEIEKLPISTTLSVKGIVVLTPESKQPFEVHANEISVLGKSSSDYPLQKKRHTPEYL
;
A
#
# COMPACT_ATOMS: atom_id res chain seq x y z
N MET A 1 -7.06 17.25 1.30
CA MET A 1 -7.16 16.17 2.30
C MET A 1 -5.77 15.98 2.89
N GLU A 2 -5.64 15.88 4.19
CA GLU A 2 -4.34 15.64 4.84
C GLU A 2 -3.93 14.17 4.72
N THR A 3 -2.64 13.88 4.61
CA THR A 3 -2.12 12.51 4.50
C THR A 3 -2.13 11.84 5.88
N THR A 4 -2.80 10.70 5.98
CA THR A 4 -2.79 9.83 7.16
C THR A 4 -1.54 8.96 7.17
N LEU A 5 -0.81 8.95 8.29
CA LEU A 5 0.35 8.08 8.49
C LEU A 5 -0.07 6.64 8.79
N VAL A 6 0.72 5.67 8.32
CA VAL A 6 0.57 4.24 8.65
C VAL A 6 0.57 4.03 10.17
N LYS A 7 1.45 4.74 10.88
CA LYS A 7 1.55 4.71 12.33
C LYS A 7 0.24 5.07 13.03
N SER A 8 -0.51 6.04 12.50
CA SER A 8 -1.79 6.46 13.08
C SER A 8 -2.84 5.38 12.91
N LEU A 9 -2.89 4.73 11.74
CA LEU A 9 -3.80 3.60 11.50
C LEU A 9 -3.53 2.43 12.45
N TYR A 10 -2.26 2.11 12.71
CA TYR A 10 -1.92 1.02 13.64
C TYR A 10 -2.15 1.35 15.11
N ARG A 11 -2.07 2.62 15.50
CA ARG A 11 -2.26 3.05 16.89
C ARG A 11 -3.73 3.28 17.25
N ASP A 12 -4.55 3.62 16.26
CA ASP A 12 -5.92 4.08 16.48
C ASP A 12 -6.88 3.62 15.39
N SER A 13 -6.79 2.34 14.99
CA SER A 13 -7.52 1.80 13.84
C SER A 13 -9.04 1.96 13.95
N GLN A 14 -9.61 1.84 15.16
CA GLN A 14 -11.05 1.98 15.40
C GLN A 14 -11.57 3.36 15.00
N ASN A 15 -10.79 4.41 15.22
CA ASN A 15 -11.19 5.77 14.83
C ASN A 15 -11.14 6.02 13.33
N TYR A 16 -10.58 5.11 12.54
CA TYR A 16 -10.53 5.20 11.09
C TYR A 16 -11.53 4.30 10.37
N GLU A 17 -12.20 3.38 11.07
CA GLU A 17 -13.17 2.47 10.45
C GLU A 17 -14.23 3.21 9.62
N GLY A 18 -14.40 2.80 8.36
CA GLY A 18 -15.34 3.41 7.41
C GLY A 18 -14.95 4.81 6.93
N LYS A 19 -13.86 5.40 7.41
CA LYS A 19 -13.39 6.71 6.95
C LYS A 19 -12.58 6.58 5.68
N GLU A 20 -12.80 7.53 4.78
CA GLU A 20 -11.91 7.74 3.65
C GLU A 20 -10.63 8.42 4.15
N ILE A 21 -9.48 7.89 3.76
CA ILE A 21 -8.16 8.43 4.10
C ILE A 21 -7.34 8.62 2.83
N LEU A 22 -6.30 9.44 2.95
CA LEU A 22 -5.24 9.57 1.95
C LEU A 22 -3.94 9.04 2.56
N ILE A 23 -3.32 8.03 1.97
CA ILE A 23 -2.04 7.48 2.44
C ILE A 23 -1.01 7.48 1.31
N SER A 24 0.22 7.88 1.61
CA SER A 24 1.31 7.94 0.65
C SER A 24 2.49 7.11 1.14
N GLY A 25 3.14 6.38 0.24
CA GLY A 25 4.29 5.57 0.60
C GLY A 25 4.88 4.80 -0.57
N TRP A 26 5.77 3.87 -0.25
CA TRP A 26 6.45 3.02 -1.21
C TRP A 26 5.85 1.63 -1.24
N VAL A 27 5.68 1.11 -2.45
CA VAL A 27 5.27 -0.27 -2.70
C VAL A 27 6.34 -1.24 -2.19
N ARG A 28 5.98 -2.11 -1.25
CA ARG A 28 6.83 -3.22 -0.82
C ARG A 28 6.59 -4.47 -1.65
N THR A 29 5.34 -4.72 -2.04
CA THR A 29 4.94 -5.85 -2.88
C THR A 29 3.59 -5.56 -3.50
N ILE A 30 3.37 -6.04 -4.73
CA ILE A 30 2.06 -6.08 -5.38
C ILE A 30 1.76 -7.54 -5.70
N ARG A 31 0.53 -7.97 -5.40
CA ARG A 31 -0.02 -9.27 -5.79
C ARG A 31 -1.38 -9.03 -6.42
N SER A 32 -1.53 -9.28 -7.70
CA SER A 32 -2.80 -9.14 -8.42
C SER A 32 -3.33 -10.49 -8.90
N SER A 33 -4.66 -10.57 -8.99
CA SER A 33 -5.43 -11.59 -9.69
C SER A 33 -6.23 -10.91 -10.80
N LYS A 34 -7.05 -11.67 -11.56
CA LYS A 34 -7.79 -11.13 -12.71
C LYS A 34 -8.68 -9.91 -12.36
N ALA A 35 -9.34 -9.92 -11.20
CA ALA A 35 -10.36 -8.94 -10.84
C ALA A 35 -9.99 -8.01 -9.66
N PHE A 36 -8.98 -8.37 -8.87
CA PHE A 36 -8.53 -7.58 -7.72
C PHE A 36 -7.08 -7.88 -7.37
N GLY A 37 -6.47 -7.02 -6.55
CA GLY A 37 -5.12 -7.19 -6.07
C GLY A 37 -4.89 -6.54 -4.70
N PHE A 38 -3.70 -6.82 -4.19
CA PHE A 38 -3.20 -6.33 -2.92
C PHE A 38 -1.88 -5.61 -3.12
N ILE A 39 -1.74 -4.44 -2.52
CA ILE A 39 -0.47 -3.71 -2.40
C ILE A 39 -0.09 -3.69 -0.94
N GLU A 40 1.13 -4.10 -0.63
CA GLU A 40 1.74 -3.78 0.66
C GLU A 40 2.43 -2.44 0.54
N LEU A 41 1.91 -1.42 1.23
CA LEU A 41 2.43 -0.06 1.22
C LEU A 41 3.09 0.26 2.56
N ASN A 42 4.19 1.01 2.53
CA ASN A 42 4.86 1.47 3.74
C ASN A 42 5.34 2.92 3.56
N ASP A 43 5.13 3.75 4.56
CA ASP A 43 5.50 5.17 4.57
C ASP A 43 6.71 5.47 5.49
N GLY A 44 7.30 4.43 6.11
CA GLY A 44 8.40 4.56 7.07
C GLY A 44 7.99 5.01 8.49
N SER A 45 6.73 5.40 8.72
CA SER A 45 6.26 5.83 10.05
C SER A 45 6.03 4.66 11.02
N PHE A 46 5.90 3.44 10.49
CA PHE A 46 5.69 2.22 11.26
C PHE A 46 6.38 1.01 10.61
N PHE A 47 6.76 0.03 11.43
CA PHE A 47 7.46 -1.17 10.96
C PHE A 47 6.58 -2.08 10.10
N LYS A 48 5.27 -2.14 10.37
CA LYS A 48 4.34 -2.97 9.60
C LYS A 48 3.86 -2.24 8.35
N ASN A 49 3.65 -2.99 7.27
CA ASN A 49 3.05 -2.50 6.04
C ASN A 49 1.53 -2.37 6.20
N VAL A 50 0.90 -1.54 5.39
CA VAL A 50 -0.56 -1.49 5.24
C VAL A 50 -0.94 -2.27 3.99
N GLN A 51 -1.94 -3.14 4.10
CA GLN A 51 -2.55 -3.78 2.96
C GLN A 51 -3.57 -2.84 2.32
N ILE A 52 -3.33 -2.53 1.05
CA ILE A 52 -4.28 -1.84 0.18
C ILE A 52 -4.92 -2.88 -0.72
N VAL A 53 -6.25 -2.92 -0.75
CA VAL A 53 -7.04 -3.73 -1.67
C VAL A 53 -7.46 -2.83 -2.83
N PHE A 54 -7.23 -3.27 -4.06
CA PHE A 54 -7.66 -2.54 -5.25
C PHE A 54 -8.33 -3.51 -6.23
N ASP A 55 -9.36 -3.05 -6.94
CA ASP A 55 -10.14 -3.87 -7.87
C ASP A 55 -10.30 -3.15 -9.22
N GLU A 56 -10.94 -3.80 -10.20
CA GLU A 56 -11.14 -3.25 -11.54
C GLU A 56 -11.94 -1.92 -11.58
N LYS A 57 -12.51 -1.45 -10.45
CA LYS A 57 -13.22 -0.17 -10.39
C LYS A 57 -12.28 1.03 -10.44
N ILE A 58 -11.00 0.86 -10.09
CA ILE A 58 -10.02 1.94 -10.24
C ILE A 58 -9.62 2.12 -11.72
N LYS A 59 -9.55 3.36 -12.18
CA LYS A 59 -9.31 3.69 -13.61
C LYS A 59 -8.02 3.10 -14.17
N ASN A 60 -6.99 2.98 -13.34
CA ASN A 60 -5.64 2.56 -13.71
C ASN A 60 -5.28 1.14 -13.21
N PHE A 61 -6.26 0.26 -13.01
CA PHE A 61 -6.03 -1.11 -12.52
C PHE A 61 -4.89 -1.86 -13.25
N LYS A 62 -4.90 -1.83 -14.58
CA LYS A 62 -3.89 -2.49 -15.44
C LYS A 62 -2.49 -1.88 -15.36
N GLU A 63 -2.40 -0.61 -14.95
CA GLU A 63 -1.12 0.03 -14.68
C GLU A 63 -0.62 -0.39 -13.30
N ILE A 64 -1.47 -0.29 -12.29
CA ILE A 64 -1.15 -0.59 -10.89
C ILE A 64 -0.70 -2.05 -10.72
N GLU A 65 -1.35 -3.00 -11.40
CA GLU A 65 -1.00 -4.43 -11.31
C GLU A 65 0.45 -4.76 -11.78
N LYS A 66 1.09 -3.84 -12.53
CA LYS A 66 2.43 -4.03 -13.13
C LYS A 66 3.50 -3.11 -12.54
N LEU A 67 3.19 -2.36 -11.49
CA LEU A 67 4.17 -1.42 -10.94
C LEU A 67 5.35 -2.16 -10.30
N PRO A 68 6.59 -1.68 -10.53
CA PRO A 68 7.74 -2.22 -9.84
C PRO A 68 7.67 -1.90 -8.35
N ILE A 69 8.33 -2.72 -7.53
CA ILE A 69 8.56 -2.42 -6.12
C ILE A 69 9.25 -1.06 -5.95
N SER A 70 9.13 -0.47 -4.77
CA SER A 70 9.65 0.86 -4.43
C SER A 70 9.05 2.01 -5.23
N THR A 71 8.02 1.76 -6.05
CA THR A 71 7.21 2.82 -6.65
C THR A 71 6.48 3.60 -5.56
N THR A 72 6.50 4.93 -5.67
CA THR A 72 5.79 5.83 -4.75
C THR A 72 4.35 5.99 -5.21
N LEU A 73 3.41 5.70 -4.31
CA LEU A 73 1.98 5.81 -4.53
C LEU A 73 1.35 6.78 -3.54
N SER A 74 0.26 7.42 -3.99
CA SER A 74 -0.74 8.06 -3.15
C SER A 74 -2.04 7.30 -3.34
N VAL A 75 -2.62 6.81 -2.26
CA VAL A 75 -3.83 5.98 -2.26
C VAL A 75 -4.90 6.70 -1.47
N LYS A 76 -6.05 6.93 -2.12
CA LYS A 76 -7.27 7.37 -1.46
C LYS A 76 -8.21 6.19 -1.34
N GLY A 77 -8.68 5.88 -0.13
CA GLY A 77 -9.47 4.69 0.10
C GLY A 77 -10.14 4.65 1.47
N ILE A 78 -11.03 3.69 1.64
CA ILE A 78 -11.81 3.48 2.87
C ILE A 78 -11.10 2.45 3.75
N VAL A 79 -10.93 2.76 5.04
CA VAL A 79 -10.38 1.80 6.00
C VAL A 79 -11.45 0.80 6.42
N VAL A 80 -11.12 -0.47 6.34
CA VAL A 80 -11.97 -1.60 6.74
C VAL A 80 -11.25 -2.39 7.82
N LEU A 81 -11.87 -2.58 8.98
CA LEU A 81 -11.31 -3.41 10.03
C LEU A 81 -11.47 -4.89 9.68
N THR A 82 -10.43 -5.67 9.96
CA THR A 82 -10.40 -7.11 9.72
C THR A 82 -9.84 -7.83 10.95
N PRO A 83 -10.49 -7.71 12.12
CA PRO A 83 -9.95 -8.16 13.41
C PRO A 83 -9.67 -9.67 13.45
N GLU A 84 -10.37 -10.47 12.66
CA GLU A 84 -10.19 -11.93 12.56
C GLU A 84 -9.09 -12.34 11.57
N SER A 85 -8.50 -11.39 10.85
CA SER A 85 -7.46 -11.63 9.87
C SER A 85 -6.06 -11.41 10.43
N LYS A 86 -5.04 -11.89 9.71
CA LYS A 86 -3.62 -11.70 10.10
C LYS A 86 -3.22 -10.22 10.19
N GLN A 87 -3.84 -9.38 9.38
CA GLN A 87 -3.72 -7.92 9.49
C GLN A 87 -5.01 -7.38 10.13
N PRO A 88 -4.93 -6.45 11.08
CA PRO A 88 -6.09 -5.98 11.84
C PRO A 88 -7.02 -5.04 11.06
N PHE A 89 -6.55 -4.52 9.93
CA PHE A 89 -7.30 -3.66 9.02
C PHE A 89 -6.69 -3.70 7.63
N GLU A 90 -7.44 -3.22 6.64
CA GLU A 90 -7.00 -2.98 5.28
C GLU A 90 -7.63 -1.70 4.72
N VAL A 91 -7.11 -1.21 3.60
CA VAL A 91 -7.63 -0.01 2.93
C VAL A 91 -8.14 -0.38 1.55
N HIS A 92 -9.44 -0.19 1.31
CA HIS A 92 -10.04 -0.41 0.00
C HIS A 92 -9.84 0.85 -0.84
N ALA A 93 -9.03 0.74 -1.89
CA ALA A 93 -8.66 1.86 -2.72
C ALA A 93 -9.80 2.30 -3.65
N ASN A 94 -10.13 3.58 -3.59
CA ASN A 94 -11.03 4.25 -4.51
C ASN A 94 -10.25 4.94 -5.63
N GLU A 95 -9.07 5.47 -5.32
CA GLU A 95 -8.17 6.14 -6.26
C GLU A 95 -6.72 5.84 -5.90
N ILE A 96 -5.90 5.56 -6.91
CA ILE A 96 -4.45 5.37 -6.75
C ILE A 96 -3.73 6.26 -7.75
N SER A 97 -2.90 7.17 -7.25
CA SER A 97 -2.04 8.04 -8.06
C SER A 97 -0.59 7.57 -7.93
N VAL A 98 0.09 7.41 -9.07
CA VAL A 98 1.53 7.13 -9.10
C VAL A 98 2.29 8.45 -8.97
N LEU A 99 2.99 8.64 -7.86
CA LEU A 99 3.77 9.87 -7.60
C LEU A 99 5.18 9.78 -8.19
N GLY A 100 5.75 8.57 -8.25
CA GLY A 100 7.07 8.34 -8.78
C GLY A 100 7.28 6.86 -9.07
N LYS A 101 7.49 6.52 -10.34
CA LYS A 101 7.72 5.14 -10.76
C LYS A 101 9.15 4.72 -10.41
N SER A 102 9.30 3.57 -9.76
CA SER A 102 10.64 3.01 -9.55
C SER A 102 11.17 2.40 -10.84
N SER A 103 12.49 2.36 -10.97
CA SER A 103 13.14 1.64 -12.04
C SER A 103 13.35 0.16 -11.68
N SER A 104 13.47 -0.70 -12.70
CA SER A 104 13.66 -2.15 -12.50
C SER A 104 15.04 -2.53 -11.97
N ASP A 105 16.03 -1.64 -12.13
CA ASP A 105 17.40 -1.75 -11.63
C ASP A 105 17.57 -1.25 -10.19
N TYR A 106 16.47 -0.96 -9.48
CA TYR A 106 16.54 -0.57 -8.07
C TYR A 106 17.27 -1.64 -7.24
N PRO A 107 18.34 -1.31 -6.49
CA PRO A 107 19.24 -2.31 -5.90
C PRO A 107 18.56 -3.14 -4.80
N LEU A 108 17.64 -2.54 -4.04
CA LEU A 108 16.92 -3.20 -2.96
C LEU A 108 15.71 -3.99 -3.49
N GLN A 109 16.00 -5.00 -4.31
CA GLN A 109 15.02 -5.98 -4.79
C GLN A 109 14.47 -6.84 -3.64
N LYS A 110 13.30 -7.46 -3.85
CA LYS A 110 12.66 -8.40 -2.91
C LYS A 110 13.41 -9.75 -2.85
N LYS A 111 14.70 -9.68 -2.52
CA LYS A 111 15.61 -10.82 -2.28
C LYS A 111 16.38 -10.56 -1.00
N ARG A 112 16.90 -11.62 -0.39
CA ARG A 112 17.78 -11.46 0.77
C ARG A 112 19.09 -10.82 0.29
N HIS A 113 19.47 -9.73 0.93
CA HIS A 113 20.76 -9.08 0.74
C HIS A 113 21.65 -9.33 1.96
N THR A 114 22.96 -9.30 1.77
CA THR A 114 23.91 -9.38 2.90
C THR A 114 24.00 -8.01 3.58
N PRO A 115 24.42 -7.95 4.86
CA PRO A 115 24.62 -6.67 5.55
C PRO A 115 25.61 -5.75 4.83
N GLU A 116 26.61 -6.30 4.15
CA GLU A 116 27.62 -5.52 3.42
C GLU A 116 27.07 -4.88 2.13
N TYR A 117 25.94 -5.38 1.62
CA TYR A 117 25.26 -4.84 0.44
C TYR A 117 24.25 -3.73 0.80
N LEU A 118 23.88 -3.62 2.08
CA LEU A 118 22.90 -2.66 2.61
C LEU A 118 23.59 -1.40 3.15
#